data_AF-A0A022PFS5-F1
#
_entry.id   AF-A0A022PFS5-F1
#
_cell.length_a   1.000
_cell.length_b   1.000
_cell.length_c   1.000
_cell.angle_alpha   90.00
_cell.angle_beta   90.00
_cell.angle_gamma   90.00
#
_symmetry.space_group_name_H-M   'P 1'
#
loop_
_entity.id
_entity.type
_entity.pdbx_description
1 polymer ?
#
loop_
_entity_poly.entity_id
_entity_poly.type
_entity_poly.pdbx_seq_one_letter_code
_entity_poly.pdbx_strand_id
1 'polypeptide(L)'
;MAILSLEIELYFDWKESLTPQMALTDLYKITQQIDLFFGYHKTWFLPGHSRKQALEHTAFDEQGATKKVIEAFEKDYKEIPPFIVQKIWDGEDDDLACSISYRNYRSDRLGQTKIRIDLNIDEKEFQFSRLIDFITFLVFSRNTPYIMVETNG
;
A
#
# COMPACT_ATOMS: atom_id res chain seq x y z
N MET A 1 22.99 9.05 -8.33
CA MET A 1 21.53 9.19 -8.40
C MET A 1 21.09 9.53 -6.99
N ALA A 2 20.34 10.61 -6.80
CA ALA A 2 19.81 10.96 -5.49
C ALA A 2 18.40 10.39 -5.40
N ILE A 3 18.13 9.65 -4.32
CA ILE A 3 16.84 9.03 -4.09
C ILE A 3 16.13 9.80 -2.98
N LEU A 4 14.91 10.22 -3.28
CA LEU A 4 13.98 10.72 -2.29
C LEU A 4 13.16 9.54 -1.76
N SER A 5 13.33 9.25 -0.47
CA SER A 5 12.57 8.20 0.23
C SER A 5 11.42 8.84 1.01
N LEU A 6 10.19 8.56 0.60
CA LEU A 6 8.98 8.97 1.29
C LEU A 6 8.43 7.82 2.13
N GLU A 7 8.27 8.04 3.42
CA GLU A 7 7.53 7.17 4.33
C GLU A 7 6.18 7.85 4.65
N ILE A 8 5.08 7.17 4.29
CA ILE A 8 3.73 7.65 4.55
C ILE A 8 3.04 6.65 5.47
N GLU A 9 2.60 7.12 6.63
CA GLU A 9 1.77 6.34 7.54
C GLU A 9 0.36 6.91 7.58
N LEU A 10 -0.62 6.08 7.26
CA LEU A 10 -2.04 6.41 7.22
C LEU A 10 -2.77 5.55 8.25
N TYR A 11 -3.55 6.19 9.11
CA TYR A 11 -4.36 5.57 10.15
C TYR A 11 -5.82 5.97 9.98
N PHE A 12 -6.73 5.01 10.06
CA PHE A 12 -8.17 5.28 9.96
C PHE A 12 -9.01 4.10 10.46
N ASP A 13 -10.30 4.37 10.66
CA ASP A 13 -11.31 3.37 10.97
C ASP A 13 -12.28 3.19 9.80
N TRP A 14 -12.63 1.94 9.53
CA TRP A 14 -13.73 1.62 8.63
C TRP A 14 -15.07 1.90 9.33
N LYS A 15 -16.06 2.38 8.58
CA LYS A 15 -17.44 2.57 9.09
C LYS A 15 -18.17 1.25 9.36
N GLU A 16 -17.72 0.20 8.70
CA GLU A 16 -18.24 -1.17 8.78
C GLU A 16 -17.09 -2.12 9.12
N SER A 17 -17.40 -3.35 9.51
CA SER A 17 -16.38 -4.36 9.80
C SER A 17 -15.52 -4.62 8.56
N LEU A 18 -14.20 -4.62 8.72
CA LEU A 18 -13.27 -4.89 7.62
C LEU A 18 -13.47 -6.30 7.08
N THR A 19 -13.44 -6.44 5.75
CA THR A 19 -13.36 -7.72 5.05
C THR A 19 -12.11 -7.78 4.17
N PRO A 20 -11.63 -8.97 3.78
CA PRO A 20 -10.53 -9.12 2.82
C PRO A 20 -10.77 -8.34 1.52
N GLN A 21 -11.99 -8.40 0.98
CA GLN A 21 -12.36 -7.72 -0.26
C GLN A 21 -12.26 -6.18 -0.13
N MET A 22 -12.68 -5.61 1.00
CA MET A 22 -12.54 -4.19 1.27
C MET A 22 -11.07 -3.77 1.32
N ALA A 23 -10.23 -4.53 2.03
CA ALA A 23 -8.80 -4.25 2.14
C ALA A 23 -8.10 -4.34 0.78
N LEU A 24 -8.40 -5.38 -0.02
CA LEU A 24 -7.87 -5.55 -1.38
C LEU A 24 -8.31 -4.43 -2.32
N THR A 25 -9.58 -4.06 -2.27
CA THR A 25 -10.12 -2.98 -3.11
C THR A 25 -9.47 -1.64 -2.75
N ASP A 26 -9.27 -1.37 -1.47
CA ASP A 26 -8.57 -0.17 -1.00
C ASP A 26 -7.11 -0.18 -1.45
N LEU A 27 -6.42 -1.30 -1.27
CA LEU A 27 -5.02 -1.47 -1.69
C LEU A 27 -4.84 -1.27 -3.19
N TYR A 28 -5.72 -1.85 -4.03
CA TYR A 28 -5.68 -1.67 -5.47
C TYR A 28 -5.87 -0.21 -5.89
N LYS A 29 -6.78 0.53 -5.24
CA LYS A 29 -6.95 1.96 -5.51
C LYS A 29 -5.70 2.75 -5.13
N ILE A 30 -5.04 2.41 -4.03
CA ILE A 30 -3.76 3.03 -3.65
C ILE A 30 -2.70 2.76 -4.72
N THR A 31 -2.59 1.53 -5.24
CA THR A 31 -1.58 1.22 -6.27
C THR A 31 -1.83 2.00 -7.56
N GLN A 32 -3.08 2.13 -7.98
CA GLN A 32 -3.45 2.97 -9.13
C GLN A 32 -3.10 4.45 -8.92
N GLN A 33 -3.25 4.96 -7.70
CA GLN A 33 -2.89 6.35 -7.38
C GLN A 33 -1.38 6.54 -7.26
N ILE A 34 -0.63 5.51 -6.87
CA ILE A 34 0.82 5.51 -6.95
C ILE A 34 1.28 5.57 -8.41
N ASP A 35 0.62 4.88 -9.33
CA ASP A 35 0.95 4.97 -10.76
C ASP A 35 0.79 6.40 -11.30
N LEU A 36 -0.26 7.12 -10.86
CA LEU A 36 -0.43 8.55 -11.19
C LEU A 36 0.67 9.42 -10.56
N PHE A 37 1.09 9.10 -9.34
CA PHE A 37 2.16 9.80 -8.64
C PHE A 37 3.51 9.65 -9.37
N PHE A 38 3.88 8.45 -9.78
CA PHE A 38 5.10 8.20 -10.56
C PHE A 38 4.97 8.63 -12.03
N GLY A 39 3.74 8.64 -12.58
CA GLY A 39 3.47 8.91 -13.99
C GLY A 39 3.74 7.71 -14.90
N TYR A 40 3.90 6.53 -14.33
CA TYR A 40 4.02 5.26 -15.03
C TYR A 40 3.46 4.12 -14.17
N HIS A 41 3.11 3.01 -14.80
CA HIS A 41 2.54 1.85 -14.12
C HIS A 41 3.60 1.05 -13.35
N LYS A 42 3.37 0.78 -12.07
CA LYS A 42 4.17 -0.13 -11.26
C LYS A 42 3.50 -1.50 -11.15
N THR A 43 4.32 -2.54 -11.29
CA THR A 43 3.85 -3.92 -11.03
C THR A 43 4.03 -4.21 -9.55
N TRP A 44 3.04 -4.83 -8.91
CA TRP A 44 3.09 -5.17 -7.49
C TRP A 44 3.11 -6.67 -7.28
N PHE A 45 3.79 -7.13 -6.25
CA PHE A 45 3.97 -8.55 -5.91
C PHE A 45 3.74 -8.79 -4.43
N LEU A 46 3.34 -10.01 -4.08
CA LEU A 46 3.44 -10.49 -2.70
C LEU A 46 4.91 -10.81 -2.37
N PRO A 47 5.35 -10.59 -1.12
CA PRO A 47 6.61 -11.14 -0.62
C PRO A 47 6.63 -12.67 -0.76
N GLY A 48 7.83 -13.23 -0.96
CA GLY A 48 8.05 -14.66 -1.05
C GLY A 48 9.31 -15.07 -0.29
N HIS A 49 9.54 -16.38 -0.16
CA HIS A 49 10.76 -16.90 0.47
C HIS A 49 12.03 -16.60 -0.34
N SER A 50 11.87 -16.34 -1.63
CA SER A 50 12.93 -15.86 -2.52
C SER A 50 12.37 -14.84 -3.50
N ARG A 51 13.24 -13.97 -4.04
CA ARG A 51 12.86 -13.02 -5.09
C ARG A 51 12.25 -13.72 -6.30
N LYS A 52 12.84 -14.84 -6.72
CA LYS A 52 12.31 -15.64 -7.84
C LYS A 52 10.85 -16.04 -7.62
N GLN A 53 10.53 -16.57 -6.44
CA GLN A 53 9.17 -16.98 -6.09
C GLN A 53 8.21 -15.78 -5.97
N ALA A 54 8.67 -14.65 -5.44
CA ALA A 54 7.87 -13.45 -5.30
C ALA A 54 7.43 -12.88 -6.66
N LEU A 55 8.35 -12.90 -7.63
CA LEU A 55 8.12 -12.35 -8.98
C LEU A 55 7.28 -13.26 -9.90
N GLU A 56 6.96 -14.48 -9.48
CA GLU A 56 6.15 -15.41 -10.29
C GLU A 56 4.68 -14.97 -10.42
N HIS A 57 4.18 -14.16 -9.48
CA HIS A 57 2.77 -13.80 -9.44
C HIS A 57 2.59 -12.35 -8.99
N THR A 58 2.03 -11.54 -9.87
CA THR A 58 1.63 -10.18 -9.56
C THR A 58 0.46 -10.18 -8.57
N ALA A 59 0.39 -9.15 -7.74
CA ALA A 59 -0.73 -8.90 -6.84
C ALA A 59 -1.96 -8.41 -7.62
N PHE A 60 -1.74 -7.61 -8.67
CA PHE A 60 -2.79 -7.06 -9.50
C PHE A 60 -2.51 -7.26 -11.00
N ASP A 61 -3.57 -7.35 -11.79
CA ASP A 61 -3.57 -7.39 -13.25
C ASP A 61 -4.64 -6.41 -13.80
N GLU A 62 -4.90 -6.46 -15.11
CA GLU A 62 -5.90 -5.62 -15.78
C GLU A 62 -7.33 -5.84 -15.27
N GLN A 63 -7.61 -7.00 -14.66
CA GLN A 63 -8.91 -7.36 -14.10
C GLN A 63 -9.01 -7.04 -12.59
N GLY A 64 -7.91 -6.62 -11.96
CA GLY A 64 -7.85 -6.25 -10.55
C GLY A 64 -6.97 -7.20 -9.74
N ALA A 65 -7.46 -7.64 -8.57
CA ALA A 65 -6.70 -8.51 -7.68
C ALA A 65 -6.55 -9.93 -8.27
N THR A 66 -5.33 -10.44 -8.32
CA THR A 66 -5.08 -11.82 -8.78
C THR A 66 -5.56 -12.83 -7.74
N LYS A 67 -5.81 -14.06 -8.20
CA LYS A 67 -6.21 -15.16 -7.29
C LYS A 67 -5.25 -15.35 -6.12
N LYS A 68 -3.93 -15.19 -6.34
CA LYS A 68 -2.92 -15.39 -5.31
C LYS A 68 -2.98 -14.32 -4.21
N VAL A 69 -3.22 -13.05 -4.57
CA VAL A 69 -3.38 -12.00 -3.55
C VAL A 69 -4.69 -12.13 -2.79
N ILE A 70 -5.76 -12.56 -3.46
CA ILE A 70 -7.04 -12.85 -2.82
C ILE A 70 -6.87 -13.93 -1.75
N GLU A 71 -6.28 -15.06 -2.13
CA GLU A 71 -6.00 -16.18 -1.21
C GLU A 71 -5.12 -15.76 -0.04
N ALA A 72 -4.12 -14.89 -0.25
CA ALA A 72 -3.27 -14.39 0.82
C ALA A 72 -4.07 -13.55 1.84
N PHE A 73 -4.87 -12.60 1.36
CA PHE A 73 -5.70 -11.75 2.22
C PHE A 73 -6.77 -12.55 2.99
N GLU A 74 -7.40 -13.53 2.33
CA GLU A 74 -8.38 -14.42 2.97
C GLU A 74 -7.73 -15.32 4.02
N LYS A 75 -6.54 -15.87 3.74
CA LYS A 75 -5.81 -16.75 4.66
C LYS A 75 -5.35 -16.04 5.92
N ASP A 76 -4.90 -14.78 5.81
CA ASP A 76 -4.41 -14.02 6.95
C ASP A 76 -5.54 -13.34 7.75
N TYR A 77 -6.77 -13.34 7.20
CA TYR A 77 -7.92 -12.72 7.84
C TYR A 77 -8.44 -13.50 9.04
N LYS A 78 -8.73 -12.79 10.12
CA LYS A 78 -9.56 -13.29 11.23
C LYS A 78 -10.75 -12.35 11.40
N GLU A 79 -11.93 -12.91 11.62
CA GLU A 79 -13.18 -12.13 11.64
C GLU A 79 -13.40 -11.40 12.96
N ILE A 80 -13.02 -11.99 14.11
CA ILE A 80 -13.33 -11.45 15.44
C ILE A 80 -12.09 -11.44 16.35
N PRO A 81 -11.51 -10.26 16.65
CA PRO A 81 -11.72 -9.00 15.92
C PRO A 81 -11.20 -9.12 14.48
N PRO A 82 -11.69 -8.27 13.55
CA PRO A 82 -11.10 -8.16 12.22
C PRO A 82 -9.59 -7.96 12.34
N PHE A 83 -8.85 -8.81 11.65
CA PHE A 83 -7.39 -8.77 11.65
C PHE A 83 -6.90 -9.08 10.24
N ILE A 84 -6.02 -8.23 9.70
CA ILE A 84 -5.31 -8.45 8.43
C ILE A 84 -3.91 -7.89 8.61
N VAL A 85 -2.89 -8.62 8.18
CA VAL A 85 -1.53 -8.09 8.06
C VAL A 85 -0.96 -8.57 6.74
N GLN A 86 -0.89 -7.67 5.77
CA GLN A 86 -0.39 -7.95 4.44
C GLN A 86 0.65 -6.93 4.01
N LYS A 87 1.51 -7.31 3.06
CA LYS A 87 2.46 -6.43 2.41
C LYS A 87 2.53 -6.75 0.93
N ILE A 88 2.70 -5.72 0.10
CA ILE A 88 3.10 -5.85 -1.29
C ILE A 88 4.33 -4.96 -1.56
N TRP A 89 5.07 -5.27 -2.62
CA TRP A 89 6.24 -4.52 -3.07
C TRP A 89 6.32 -4.54 -4.59
N ASP A 90 7.07 -3.62 -5.19
CA ASP A 90 7.08 -3.42 -6.64
C ASP A 90 8.11 -4.27 -7.40
N GLY A 91 8.87 -5.12 -6.71
CA GLY A 91 9.79 -6.05 -7.36
C GLY A 91 11.16 -5.46 -7.73
N GLU A 92 11.37 -4.16 -7.47
CA GLU A 92 12.60 -3.42 -7.81
C GLU A 92 13.79 -3.78 -6.91
N ASP A 93 14.97 -3.27 -7.21
CA ASP A 93 16.15 -3.42 -6.34
C ASP A 93 16.03 -2.57 -5.07
N ASP A 94 16.76 -2.94 -4.01
CA ASP A 94 16.57 -2.40 -2.65
C ASP A 94 16.59 -0.85 -2.59
N ASP A 95 17.37 -0.19 -3.44
CA ASP A 95 17.49 1.28 -3.50
C ASP A 95 16.24 1.99 -4.09
N LEU A 96 15.46 1.29 -4.92
CA LEU A 96 14.29 1.82 -5.64
C LEU A 96 12.98 1.12 -5.24
N ALA A 97 13.07 0.04 -4.46
CA ALA A 97 11.93 -0.74 -4.04
C ALA A 97 10.90 0.11 -3.30
N CYS A 98 9.67 0.08 -3.81
CA CYS A 98 8.51 0.66 -3.15
C CYS A 98 7.70 -0.46 -2.48
N SER A 99 7.02 -0.13 -1.38
CA SER A 99 6.22 -1.13 -0.68
C SER A 99 5.00 -0.54 0.01
N ILE A 100 3.97 -1.38 0.19
CA ILE A 100 2.76 -1.02 0.93
C ILE A 100 2.50 -2.13 1.94
N SER A 101 2.44 -1.78 3.23
CA SER A 101 1.97 -2.68 4.29
C SER A 101 0.58 -2.26 4.73
N TYR A 102 -0.36 -3.21 4.67
CA TYR A 102 -1.74 -3.03 5.11
C TYR A 102 -1.95 -3.82 6.38
N ARG A 103 -2.28 -3.14 7.47
CA ARG A 103 -2.50 -3.76 8.77
C ARG A 103 -3.81 -3.30 9.35
N ASN A 104 -4.67 -4.24 9.73
CA ASN A 104 -5.80 -3.98 10.58
C ASN A 104 -5.67 -4.89 11.80
N TYR A 105 -5.60 -4.28 12.96
CA TYR A 105 -5.57 -4.98 14.24
C TYR A 105 -6.11 -4.03 15.30
N ARG A 106 -6.54 -4.59 16.43
CA ARG A 106 -7.01 -3.76 17.54
C ARG A 106 -5.85 -2.91 18.08
N SER A 107 -5.86 -1.63 17.73
CA SER A 107 -4.91 -0.61 18.20
C SER A 107 -5.64 0.35 19.12
N ASP A 108 -5.03 0.68 20.25
CA ASP A 108 -5.62 1.62 21.21
C ASP A 108 -5.43 3.09 20.80
N ARG A 109 -4.78 3.38 19.65
CA ARG A 109 -4.46 4.75 19.21
C ARG A 109 -4.52 4.90 17.68
N LEU A 110 -4.98 6.09 17.23
CA LEU A 110 -5.04 6.65 15.87
C LEU A 110 -5.96 5.97 14.83
N GLY A 111 -6.38 4.72 15.07
CA GLY A 111 -7.30 3.96 14.21
C GLY A 111 -6.93 2.46 14.19
N GLN A 112 -7.87 1.61 13.82
CA GLN A 112 -7.70 0.15 13.74
C GLN A 112 -6.92 -0.27 12.49
N THR A 113 -7.04 0.50 11.40
CA THR A 113 -6.30 0.26 10.16
C THR A 113 -5.09 1.19 10.09
N LYS A 114 -3.92 0.60 9.89
CA LYS A 114 -2.67 1.27 9.51
C LYS A 114 -2.25 0.82 8.12
N ILE A 115 -2.00 1.79 7.24
CA ILE A 115 -1.32 1.57 5.96
C ILE A 115 0.01 2.30 6.02
N ARG A 116 1.10 1.58 5.79
CA ARG A 116 2.43 2.17 5.59
C ARG A 116 2.78 2.07 4.11
N ILE A 117 3.18 3.18 3.51
CA ILE A 117 3.59 3.28 2.11
C ILE A 117 5.02 3.82 2.10
N ASP A 118 5.94 3.03 1.59
CA ASP A 118 7.35 3.40 1.43
C ASP A 118 7.60 3.58 -0.08
N LEU A 119 7.91 4.80 -0.52
CA LEU A 119 8.17 5.14 -1.92
C LEU A 119 9.59 5.66 -2.09
N ASN A 120 10.37 5.01 -2.94
CA ASN A 120 11.69 5.48 -3.35
C ASN A 120 11.61 6.02 -4.78
N ILE A 121 12.12 7.23 -4.97
CA ILE A 121 11.93 8.00 -6.20
C ILE A 121 13.26 8.62 -6.59
N ASP A 122 13.64 8.57 -7.89
CA ASP A 122 14.69 9.45 -8.38
C ASP A 122 14.25 10.90 -8.14
N GLU A 123 15.03 11.68 -7.41
CA GLU A 123 14.71 13.07 -7.06
C GLU A 123 14.36 13.92 -8.29
N LYS A 124 14.90 13.59 -9.47
CA LYS A 124 14.59 14.26 -10.74
C LYS A 124 13.19 13.98 -11.28
N GLU A 125 12.61 12.84 -10.92
CA GLU A 125 11.26 12.43 -11.30
C GLU A 125 10.21 12.97 -10.32
N PHE A 126 10.63 13.40 -9.12
CA PHE A 126 9.73 13.89 -8.09
C PHE A 126 9.01 15.18 -8.52
N GLN A 127 7.69 15.16 -8.38
CA GLN A 127 6.83 16.33 -8.59
C GLN A 127 5.97 16.57 -7.36
N PHE A 128 6.22 17.69 -6.68
CA PHE A 128 5.49 18.04 -5.45
C PHE A 128 3.98 18.13 -5.65
N SER A 129 3.50 18.61 -6.80
CA SER A 129 2.05 18.64 -7.11
C SER A 129 1.43 17.24 -7.08
N ARG A 130 2.12 16.24 -7.63
CA ARG A 130 1.63 14.85 -7.62
C ARG A 130 1.60 14.26 -6.21
N LEU A 131 2.55 14.66 -5.35
CA LEU A 131 2.50 14.28 -3.93
C LEU A 131 1.25 14.88 -3.27
N ILE A 132 0.96 16.16 -3.51
CA ILE A 132 -0.25 16.81 -2.98
C ILE A 132 -1.52 16.08 -3.45
N ASP A 133 -1.60 15.73 -4.73
CA ASP A 133 -2.74 14.99 -5.28
C ASP A 133 -2.88 13.60 -4.62
N PHE A 134 -1.76 12.90 -4.44
CA PHE A 134 -1.73 11.58 -3.78
C PHE A 134 -2.18 11.66 -2.32
N ILE A 135 -1.65 12.60 -1.54
CA ILE A 135 -2.06 12.80 -0.14
C ILE A 135 -3.53 13.23 -0.07
N THR A 136 -3.99 14.08 -0.98
CA THR A 136 -5.39 14.48 -1.10
C THR A 136 -6.30 13.27 -1.31
N PHE A 137 -5.95 12.38 -2.23
CA PHE A 137 -6.66 11.10 -2.42
C PHE A 137 -6.72 10.30 -1.12
N LEU A 138 -5.58 10.14 -0.42
CA LEU A 138 -5.52 9.36 0.82
C LEU A 138 -6.44 9.92 1.92
N VAL A 139 -6.53 11.25 2.03
CA VAL A 139 -7.40 11.96 2.99
C VAL A 139 -8.88 11.78 2.64
N PHE A 140 -9.27 12.06 1.40
CA PHE A 140 -10.69 12.13 1.02
C PHE A 140 -11.33 10.77 0.78
N SER A 141 -10.55 9.70 0.59
CA SER A 141 -11.09 8.36 0.37
C SER A 141 -11.45 7.62 1.67
N ARG A 142 -11.20 8.20 2.85
CA ARG A 142 -11.28 7.52 4.15
C ARG A 142 -12.00 8.37 5.20
N ASN A 143 -12.50 7.69 6.24
CA ASN A 143 -13.20 8.34 7.34
C ASN A 143 -12.21 8.85 8.39
N THR A 144 -12.14 10.17 8.56
CA THR A 144 -11.30 10.85 9.57
C THR A 144 -9.86 10.32 9.66
N PRO A 145 -9.10 10.27 8.55
CA PRO A 145 -7.77 9.71 8.55
C PRO A 145 -6.76 10.61 9.28
N TYR A 146 -5.81 9.99 9.95
CA TYR A 146 -4.56 10.62 10.37
C TYR A 146 -3.46 10.18 9.40
N ILE A 147 -2.71 11.15 8.86
CA ILE A 147 -1.63 10.89 7.90
C ILE A 147 -0.37 11.58 8.39
N MET A 148 0.72 10.83 8.38
CA MET A 148 2.08 11.31 8.57
C MET A 148 2.85 11.06 7.27
N VAL A 149 3.62 12.08 6.83
CA VAL A 149 4.47 11.99 5.65
C VAL A 149 5.85 12.47 6.08
N GLU A 150 6.84 11.60 5.95
CA GLU A 150 8.22 11.90 6.29
C GLU A 150 9.10 11.61 5.07
N THR A 151 10.11 12.45 4.87
CA THR A 151 11.23 12.12 4.00
C THR A 151 12.33 11.57 4.89
N ASN A 152 12.87 10.39 4.61
CA ASN A 152 14.10 9.95 5.27
C ASN A 152 15.22 10.88 4.80
N GLY A 153 15.58 11.85 5.65
CA GLY A 153 16.66 12.81 5.45
C GLY A 153 17.92 12.43 6.21
#